data_AF-A0A9W6PBM8-F1
#
_entry.id   AF-A0A9W6PBM8-F1
#
_cell.length_a   1.000
_cell.length_b   1.000
_cell.length_c   1.000
_cell.angle_alpha   90.00
_cell.angle_beta   90.00
_cell.angle_gamma   90.00
#
_symmetry.space_group_name_H-M   'P 1'
#
loop_
_entity.id
_entity.type
_entity.pdbx_description
1 polymer ?
#
loop_
_entity_poly.entity_id
_entity_poly.type
_entity_poly.pdbx_seq_one_letter_code
_entity_poly.pdbx_strand_id
1 'polypeptide(L)'
;MRRLFDRWIPVVVCAVCLSSGGCAEVRGGGPPSAGTASSAPAGGAALSRAAEEVDRLVRERFTAWYAGTVLDQGSGTVTVYRKPGSGLDAAVRARATGVVLVLRPAALSREEMLALVRRIIGDAPYWREQGIAVTGGGPLEDGSGVSVMTPTGAPDEAARLTGHYGSKVVVERGSPVPAVGGLVVPPSASGQG
;
A
#
# COMPACT_ATOMS: atom_id res chain seq x y z
N MET A 1 4.48 21.10 -24.50
CA MET A 1 4.87 19.85 -23.81
C MET A 1 3.62 19.23 -23.23
N ARG A 2 3.10 18.20 -23.89
CA ARG A 2 1.77 17.61 -23.66
C ARG A 2 1.82 16.63 -22.49
N ARG A 3 0.90 16.81 -21.54
CA ARG A 3 0.62 15.91 -20.42
C ARG A 3 -0.13 14.68 -20.94
N LEU A 4 0.38 13.48 -20.65
CA LEU A 4 -0.33 12.21 -20.79
C LEU A 4 -0.55 11.68 -19.37
N PHE A 5 -1.62 12.16 -18.74
CA PHE A 5 -2.19 11.55 -17.55
C PHE A 5 -3.03 10.34 -17.99
N ASP A 6 -2.49 9.16 -17.69
CA ASP A 6 -3.12 8.21 -16.78
C ASP A 6 -4.65 8.05 -16.90
N ARG A 7 -5.06 6.96 -17.52
CA ARG A 7 -6.46 6.52 -17.62
C ARG A 7 -6.54 5.07 -17.15
N TRP A 8 -6.45 4.85 -15.85
CA TRP A 8 -6.81 3.57 -15.23
C TRP A 8 -8.32 3.53 -14.98
N ILE A 9 -8.99 2.60 -15.68
CA ILE A 9 -10.42 2.30 -15.55
C ILE A 9 -10.54 1.08 -14.63
N PRO A 10 -11.11 1.17 -13.42
CA PRO A 10 -11.47 -0.03 -12.67
C PRO A 10 -12.78 -0.59 -13.21
N VAL A 11 -12.72 -1.77 -13.83
CA VAL A 11 -13.90 -2.55 -14.20
C VAL A 11 -14.52 -3.13 -12.93
N VAL A 12 -15.70 -2.63 -12.59
CA VAL A 12 -16.58 -3.20 -11.56
C VAL A 12 -17.28 -4.42 -12.15
N VAL A 13 -16.91 -5.63 -11.74
CA VAL A 13 -17.68 -6.84 -12.04
C VAL A 13 -18.70 -7.03 -10.92
N CYS A 14 -19.94 -6.68 -11.25
CA CYS A 14 -21.10 -6.90 -10.41
C CYS A 14 -21.52 -8.38 -10.51
N ALA A 15 -21.31 -9.15 -9.45
CA ALA A 15 -21.82 -10.51 -9.35
C ALA A 15 -23.34 -10.47 -9.10
N VAL A 16 -24.13 -10.85 -10.10
CA VAL A 16 -25.57 -11.06 -9.98
C VAL A 16 -25.83 -12.54 -9.74
N CYS A 17 -26.35 -12.87 -8.56
CA CYS A 17 -26.88 -14.18 -8.21
C CYS A 17 -28.30 -14.33 -8.78
N LEU A 18 -28.52 -15.29 -9.67
CA LEU A 18 -29.85 -15.86 -9.89
C LEU A 18 -29.82 -17.37 -9.63
N SER A 19 -30.75 -17.79 -8.78
CA SER A 19 -30.92 -19.12 -8.23
C SER A 19 -31.82 -20.00 -9.10
N SER A 20 -31.58 -21.32 -8.97
CA SER A 20 -32.56 -22.42 -8.99
C SER A 20 -32.97 -23.03 -10.33
N GLY A 21 -32.61 -24.31 -10.50
CA GLY A 21 -33.36 -25.27 -11.31
C GLY A 21 -32.59 -26.54 -11.68
N GLY A 22 -32.93 -27.69 -11.07
CA GLY A 22 -32.75 -29.03 -11.67
C GLY A 22 -31.97 -30.07 -10.86
N CYS A 23 -32.67 -31.05 -10.30
CA CYS A 23 -32.14 -32.33 -9.82
C CYS A 23 -31.78 -33.27 -10.99
N ALA A 24 -30.70 -34.06 -10.87
CA ALA A 24 -30.69 -35.50 -11.16
C ALA A 24 -29.33 -36.13 -10.81
N GLU A 25 -29.41 -37.27 -10.16
CA GLU A 25 -28.33 -38.15 -9.74
C GLU A 25 -27.72 -38.93 -10.92
N VAL A 26 -26.38 -39.03 -10.97
CA VAL A 26 -25.72 -40.20 -11.55
C VAL A 26 -24.36 -40.45 -10.87
N ARG A 27 -24.22 -41.64 -10.28
CA ARG A 27 -22.93 -42.20 -9.84
C ARG A 27 -22.08 -42.52 -11.07
N GLY A 28 -20.86 -41.98 -11.13
CA GLY A 28 -19.85 -42.37 -12.10
C GLY A 28 -18.48 -41.91 -11.65
N GLY A 29 -17.63 -42.86 -11.24
CA GLY A 29 -16.24 -42.59 -10.88
C GLY A 29 -15.48 -41.95 -12.05
N GLY A 30 -14.80 -40.84 -11.75
CA GLY A 30 -13.85 -40.16 -12.62
C GLY A 30 -12.78 -39.49 -11.75
N PRO A 31 -11.52 -39.42 -12.20
CA PRO A 31 -10.35 -39.08 -11.37
C PRO A 31 -10.45 -37.66 -10.79
N PRO A 32 -9.66 -37.33 -9.73
CA PRO A 32 -9.68 -35.99 -9.15
C PRO A 32 -9.40 -34.96 -10.24
N SER A 33 -10.39 -34.09 -10.49
CA SER A 33 -10.16 -32.88 -11.28
C SER A 33 -9.07 -32.09 -10.58
N ALA A 34 -7.89 -32.15 -11.17
CA ALA A 34 -6.79 -31.27 -10.84
C ALA A 34 -7.34 -29.85 -10.88
N GLY A 35 -7.33 -29.20 -9.72
CA GLY A 35 -7.62 -27.79 -9.63
C GLY A 35 -6.78 -27.08 -10.68
N THR A 36 -7.42 -26.21 -11.46
CA THR A 36 -6.74 -25.30 -12.36
C THR A 36 -5.73 -24.53 -11.53
N ALA A 37 -4.49 -25.02 -11.50
CA ALA A 37 -3.34 -24.26 -11.07
C ALA A 37 -3.26 -23.13 -12.08
N SER A 38 -3.85 -21.99 -11.70
CA SER A 38 -3.63 -20.73 -12.38
C SER A 38 -2.13 -20.49 -12.30
N SER A 39 -1.42 -20.96 -13.32
CA SER A 39 0.01 -20.81 -13.43
C SER A 39 0.23 -19.33 -13.67
N ALA A 40 0.50 -18.60 -12.59
CA ALA A 40 1.00 -17.24 -12.72
C ALA A 40 2.14 -17.27 -13.75
N PRO A 41 2.17 -16.32 -14.71
CA PRO A 41 3.24 -16.29 -15.69
C PRO A 41 4.58 -16.39 -14.97
N ALA A 42 5.50 -17.22 -15.46
CA ALA A 42 6.74 -17.56 -14.75
C ALA A 42 7.54 -16.32 -14.27
N GLY A 43 7.42 -15.19 -14.98
CA GLY A 43 8.00 -13.91 -14.59
C GLY A 43 7.41 -13.29 -13.30
N GLY A 44 6.14 -13.53 -13.00
CA GLY A 44 5.49 -13.04 -11.76
C GLY A 44 6.07 -13.70 -10.51
N ALA A 45 6.37 -15.00 -10.57
CA ALA A 45 7.00 -15.70 -9.45
C ALA A 45 8.43 -15.21 -9.19
N ALA A 46 9.20 -14.94 -10.25
CA ALA A 46 10.56 -14.38 -10.13
C ALA A 46 10.55 -12.97 -9.54
N LEU A 47 9.63 -12.10 -9.98
CA LEU A 47 9.42 -10.76 -9.44
C LEU A 47 9.09 -10.79 -7.94
N SER A 48 8.11 -11.59 -7.55
CA SER A 48 7.70 -11.71 -6.14
C SER A 48 8.86 -12.20 -5.27
N ARG A 49 9.57 -13.24 -5.73
CA ARG A 49 10.74 -13.76 -5.00
C ARG A 49 11.84 -12.71 -4.85
N ALA A 50 12.13 -11.96 -5.91
CA ALA A 50 13.12 -10.88 -5.84
C ALA A 50 12.69 -9.78 -4.87
N ALA A 51 11.40 -9.42 -4.85
CA ALA A 51 10.84 -8.45 -3.92
C ALA A 51 10.97 -8.93 -2.46
N GLU A 52 10.67 -10.19 -2.18
CA GLU A 52 10.78 -10.79 -0.84
C GLU A 52 12.24 -10.82 -0.34
N GLU A 53 13.20 -11.14 -1.21
CA GLU A 53 14.63 -11.09 -0.86
C GLU A 53 15.09 -9.66 -0.54
N VAL A 54 14.66 -8.68 -1.33
CA VAL A 54 14.96 -7.26 -1.10
C VAL A 54 14.34 -6.79 0.22
N ASP A 55 13.08 -7.11 0.46
CA ASP A 55 12.34 -6.73 1.66
C ASP A 55 12.98 -7.32 2.93
N ARG A 56 13.41 -8.58 2.90
CA ARG A 56 14.18 -9.20 3.99
C ARG A 56 15.51 -8.48 4.23
N LEU A 57 16.32 -8.31 3.18
CA LEU A 57 17.63 -7.65 3.23
C LEU A 57 17.53 -6.24 3.82
N VAL A 58 16.52 -5.49 3.39
CA VAL A 58 16.29 -4.12 3.83
C VAL A 58 15.93 -4.07 5.30
N ARG A 59 15.00 -4.92 5.76
CA ARG A 59 14.57 -4.95 7.17
C ARG A 59 15.71 -5.26 8.13
N GLU A 60 16.64 -6.10 7.71
CA GLU A 60 17.76 -6.50 8.56
C GLU A 60 18.83 -5.40 8.71
N ARG A 61 19.10 -4.62 7.67
CA ARG A 61 20.34 -3.82 7.61
C ARG A 61 20.22 -2.42 6.99
N PHE A 62 19.13 -2.10 6.30
CA PHE A 62 19.06 -0.90 5.46
C PHE A 62 17.77 -0.09 5.61
N THR A 63 17.06 -0.21 6.73
CA THR A 63 15.81 0.52 6.99
C THR A 63 15.96 2.04 6.83
N ALA A 64 17.08 2.61 7.29
CA ALA A 64 17.38 4.04 7.19
C ALA A 64 17.72 4.53 5.77
N TRP A 65 17.92 3.62 4.81
CA TRP A 65 18.33 3.95 3.44
C TRP A 65 17.28 3.58 2.39
N TYR A 66 16.36 2.69 2.73
CA TYR A 66 15.32 2.20 1.84
C TYR A 66 14.06 3.05 1.93
N ALA A 67 13.44 3.36 0.79
CA ALA A 67 12.16 4.07 0.72
C ALA A 67 11.00 3.16 0.35
N GLY A 68 11.17 2.34 -0.70
CA GLY A 68 10.10 1.48 -1.22
C GLY A 68 10.56 0.61 -2.38
N THR A 69 9.71 -0.34 -2.76
CA THR A 69 9.90 -1.22 -3.93
C THR A 69 8.61 -1.23 -4.73
N VAL A 70 8.73 -1.02 -6.04
CA VAL A 70 7.61 -1.10 -6.98
C VAL A 70 7.88 -2.23 -7.97
N LEU A 71 6.88 -3.09 -8.16
CA LEU A 71 6.93 -4.21 -9.10
C LEU A 71 6.13 -3.88 -10.35
N ASP A 72 6.79 -3.90 -11.49
CA ASP A 72 6.14 -3.78 -12.79
C ASP A 72 6.08 -5.17 -13.45
N GLN A 73 4.91 -5.80 -13.38
CA GLN A 73 4.72 -7.16 -13.93
C GLN A 73 4.78 -7.19 -15.46
N GLY A 74 4.39 -6.11 -16.13
CA GLY A 74 4.39 -6.03 -17.59
C GLY A 74 5.78 -6.08 -18.21
N SER A 75 6.76 -5.43 -17.57
CA SER A 75 8.15 -5.38 -18.00
C SER A 75 9.09 -6.33 -17.25
N GLY A 76 8.61 -7.02 -16.21
CA GLY A 76 9.48 -7.86 -15.40
C GLY A 76 10.49 -7.06 -14.57
N THR A 77 10.12 -5.83 -14.17
CA THR A 77 11.01 -4.88 -13.50
C THR A 77 10.73 -4.75 -12.01
N VAL A 78 11.78 -4.82 -11.19
CA VAL A 78 11.79 -4.43 -9.78
C VAL A 78 12.47 -3.07 -9.68
N THR A 79 11.75 -2.04 -9.24
CA THR A 79 12.32 -0.73 -8.95
C THR A 79 12.47 -0.56 -7.44
N VAL A 80 13.69 -0.31 -6.97
CA VAL A 80 13.98 -0.03 -5.55
C VAL A 80 14.32 1.45 -5.40
N TYR A 81 13.54 2.16 -4.59
CA TYR A 81 13.75 3.55 -4.22
C TYR A 81 14.56 3.62 -2.93
N ARG A 82 15.65 4.39 -2.96
CA ARG A 82 16.62 4.43 -1.85
C ARG A 82 17.44 5.71 -1.81
N LYS A 83 17.90 6.08 -0.60
CA LYS A 83 18.85 7.18 -0.40
C LYS A 83 20.28 6.75 -0.81
N PRO A 84 21.01 7.57 -1.58
CA PRO A 84 22.40 7.25 -1.93
C PRO A 84 23.31 7.27 -0.70
N GLY A 85 24.44 6.56 -0.75
CA GLY A 85 25.46 6.62 0.30
C GLY A 85 25.56 5.38 1.21
N SER A 86 24.85 4.30 0.88
CA SER A 86 24.96 3.01 1.58
C SER A 86 25.41 1.86 0.66
N GLY A 87 25.74 0.72 1.28
CA GLY A 87 26.00 -0.54 0.57
C GLY A 87 24.75 -1.25 0.01
N LEU A 88 23.56 -0.64 0.12
CA LEU A 88 22.29 -1.25 -0.28
C LEU A 88 22.28 -1.67 -1.75
N ASP A 89 22.83 -0.85 -2.66
CA ASP A 89 22.82 -1.14 -4.10
C ASP A 89 23.54 -2.45 -4.44
N ALA A 90 24.72 -2.64 -3.84
CA ALA A 90 25.51 -3.84 -4.06
C ALA A 90 24.79 -5.06 -3.48
N ALA A 91 24.20 -4.90 -2.29
CA ALA A 91 23.47 -5.97 -1.63
C ALA A 91 22.19 -6.37 -2.39
N VAL A 92 21.43 -5.42 -2.92
CA VAL A 92 20.23 -5.69 -3.74
C VAL A 92 20.59 -6.35 -5.06
N ARG A 93 21.62 -5.87 -5.76
CA ARG A 93 22.10 -6.50 -7.01
C ARG A 93 22.53 -7.95 -6.82
N ALA A 94 23.13 -8.28 -5.68
CA ALA A 94 23.54 -9.65 -5.36
C ALA A 94 22.37 -10.60 -5.09
N ARG A 95 21.17 -10.09 -4.79
CA ARG A 95 19.99 -10.89 -4.40
C ARG A 95 18.89 -10.91 -5.46
N ALA A 96 18.68 -9.81 -6.16
CA ALA A 96 17.64 -9.68 -7.18
C ALA A 96 18.12 -10.23 -8.54
N THR A 97 18.28 -11.55 -8.63
CA THR A 97 18.66 -12.24 -9.88
C THR A 97 17.44 -12.66 -10.68
N GLY A 98 17.53 -12.67 -12.02
CA GLY A 98 16.46 -13.16 -12.89
C GLY A 98 15.32 -12.16 -13.14
N VAL A 99 15.51 -10.89 -12.78
CA VAL A 99 14.59 -9.78 -13.00
C VAL A 99 15.35 -8.55 -13.49
N VAL A 100 14.66 -7.59 -14.12
CA VAL A 100 15.24 -6.29 -14.42
C VAL A 100 15.24 -5.45 -13.15
N LEU A 101 16.42 -5.11 -12.62
CA LEU A 101 16.55 -4.30 -11.41
C LEU A 101 16.85 -2.83 -11.77
N VAL A 102 16.02 -1.92 -11.26
CA VAL A 102 16.23 -0.48 -11.35
C VAL A 102 16.40 0.11 -9.96
N LEU A 103 17.49 0.85 -9.75
CA LEU A 103 17.74 1.58 -8.50
C LEU A 103 17.46 3.06 -8.73
N ARG A 104 16.57 3.64 -7.93
CA ARG A 104 16.18 5.05 -8.02
C ARG A 104 16.53 5.81 -6.75
N PRO A 105 17.03 7.05 -6.85
CA PRO A 105 17.23 7.89 -5.69
C PRO A 105 15.88 8.29 -5.08
N ALA A 106 15.82 8.32 -3.75
CA ALA A 106 14.71 8.82 -2.95
C ALA A 106 15.17 9.99 -2.08
N ALA A 107 14.27 10.93 -1.79
CA ALA A 107 14.54 12.05 -0.89
C ALA A 107 14.51 11.61 0.58
N LEU A 108 13.52 10.76 0.92
CA LEU A 108 13.30 10.25 2.26
C LEU A 108 13.35 8.72 2.26
N SER A 109 13.86 8.15 3.36
CA SER A 109 13.70 6.73 3.68
C SER A 109 12.29 6.45 4.21
N ARG A 110 11.91 5.17 4.21
CA ARG A 110 10.64 4.69 4.76
C ARG A 110 10.51 5.04 6.23
N GLU A 111 11.61 4.96 6.97
CA GLU A 111 11.64 5.32 8.39
C GLU A 111 11.36 6.82 8.59
N GLU A 112 12.03 7.70 7.83
CA GLU A 112 11.79 9.14 7.85
C GLU A 112 10.34 9.49 7.47
N MET A 113 9.81 8.85 6.41
CA MET A 113 8.42 9.03 5.99
C MET A 113 7.41 8.57 7.06
N LEU A 114 7.65 7.42 7.71
CA LEU A 114 6.80 6.95 8.80
C LEU A 114 6.85 7.87 10.02
N ALA A 115 8.02 8.42 10.34
CA ALA A 115 8.15 9.42 11.40
C ALA A 115 7.37 10.69 11.07
N LEU A 116 7.42 11.13 9.81
CA LEU A 116 6.63 12.27 9.33
C LEU A 116 5.12 11.99 9.42
N VAL A 117 4.63 10.84 8.95
CA VAL A 117 3.21 10.44 9.07
C VAL A 117 2.75 10.47 10.53
N ARG A 118 3.55 9.91 11.45
CA ARG A 118 3.21 9.92 12.89
C ARG A 118 3.10 11.33 13.44
N ARG A 119 3.98 12.24 13.03
CA ARG A 119 3.90 13.66 13.43
C ARG A 119 2.60 14.29 12.90
N ILE A 120 2.29 14.09 11.62
CA ILE A 120 1.06 14.62 11.01
C ILE A 120 -0.19 14.15 11.73
N ILE A 121 -0.27 12.85 12.04
CA ILE A 121 -1.40 12.28 12.77
C ILE A 121 -1.42 12.79 14.23
N GLY A 122 -0.27 12.93 14.87
CA GLY A 122 -0.15 13.53 16.20
C GLY A 122 -0.68 14.96 16.27
N ASP A 123 -0.48 15.72 15.20
CA ASP A 123 -0.94 17.11 15.06
C ASP A 123 -2.39 17.22 14.57
N ALA A 124 -3.14 16.11 14.48
CA ALA A 124 -4.53 16.13 14.02
C ALA A 124 -5.44 17.12 14.77
N PRO A 125 -5.32 17.37 16.09
CA PRO A 125 -6.09 18.41 16.77
C PRO A 125 -5.83 19.81 16.22
N TYR A 126 -4.56 20.16 16.00
CA TYR A 126 -4.16 21.44 15.40
C TYR A 126 -4.74 21.57 13.99
N TRP A 127 -4.62 20.54 13.16
CA TRP A 127 -5.14 20.58 11.80
C TRP A 127 -6.67 20.71 11.74
N ARG A 128 -7.40 20.12 12.69
CA ARG A 128 -8.85 20.30 12.80
C ARG A 128 -9.24 21.75 13.08
N GLU A 129 -8.53 22.44 13.98
CA GLU A 129 -8.74 23.87 14.23
C GLU A 129 -8.46 24.72 12.98
N GLN A 130 -7.56 24.23 12.12
CA GLN A 130 -7.22 24.81 10.83
C GLN A 130 -8.14 24.42 9.67
N GLY A 131 -9.23 23.69 9.96
CA GLY A 131 -10.22 23.25 8.97
C GLY A 131 -9.85 21.99 8.18
N ILE A 132 -8.78 21.28 8.57
CA ILE A 132 -8.29 20.08 7.88
C ILE A 132 -8.46 18.86 8.79
N ALA A 133 -9.33 17.94 8.39
CA ALA A 133 -9.53 16.69 9.12
C ALA A 133 -8.62 15.58 8.57
N VAL A 134 -7.49 15.33 9.25
CA VAL A 134 -6.60 14.21 8.93
C VAL A 134 -7.21 12.91 9.45
N THR A 135 -7.40 11.92 8.57
CA THR A 135 -7.98 10.61 8.91
C THR A 135 -6.97 9.46 8.83
N GLY A 136 -5.81 9.69 8.23
CA GLY A 136 -4.75 8.69 8.11
C GLY A 136 -3.63 9.16 7.19
N GLY A 137 -2.69 8.27 6.91
CA GLY A 137 -1.61 8.54 5.97
C GLY A 137 -0.60 7.41 5.88
N GLY A 138 0.29 7.49 4.90
CA GLY A 138 1.30 6.49 4.62
C GLY A 138 2.48 7.04 3.83
N PRO A 139 3.61 6.32 3.80
CA PRO A 139 4.74 6.67 2.95
C PRO A 139 4.39 6.55 1.46
N LEU A 140 4.91 7.44 0.63
CA LEU A 140 4.90 7.26 -0.83
C LEU A 140 6.00 6.28 -1.23
N GLU A 141 5.68 5.35 -2.14
CA GLU A 141 6.59 4.27 -2.54
C GLU A 141 7.87 4.77 -3.23
N ASP A 142 7.79 5.95 -3.86
CA ASP A 142 8.92 6.58 -4.55
C ASP A 142 9.88 7.32 -3.60
N GLY A 143 9.54 7.39 -2.31
CA GLY A 143 10.33 8.09 -1.31
C GLY A 143 10.35 9.61 -1.47
N SER A 144 9.40 10.17 -2.22
CA SER A 144 9.32 11.62 -2.43
C SER A 144 8.67 12.37 -1.27
N GLY A 145 7.91 11.67 -0.41
CA GLY A 145 7.10 12.28 0.63
C GLY A 145 6.07 11.33 1.21
N VAL A 146 4.98 11.87 1.74
CA VAL A 146 3.91 11.08 2.37
C VAL A 146 2.56 11.37 1.72
N SER A 147 1.68 10.39 1.73
CA SER A 147 0.26 10.58 1.48
C SER A 147 -0.49 10.76 2.80
N VAL A 148 -1.44 11.70 2.82
CA VAL A 148 -2.33 11.98 3.95
C VAL A 148 -3.76 11.88 3.45
N MET A 149 -4.61 11.21 4.21
CA MET A 149 -6.02 11.07 3.89
C MET A 149 -6.83 12.16 4.59
N THR A 150 -7.70 12.83 3.83
CA THR A 150 -8.70 13.78 4.34
C THR A 150 -10.07 13.52 3.70
N PRO A 151 -11.18 13.97 4.29
CA PRO A 151 -12.51 13.81 3.68
C PRO A 151 -12.66 14.49 2.31
N THR A 152 -11.89 15.54 2.06
CA THR A 152 -12.01 16.36 0.86
C THR A 152 -11.01 15.94 -0.22
N GLY A 153 -9.77 15.59 0.16
CA GLY A 153 -8.70 15.36 -0.81
C GLY A 153 -8.18 16.65 -1.47
N ALA A 154 -8.33 17.82 -0.84
CA ALA A 154 -8.17 19.10 -1.54
C ALA A 154 -6.69 19.48 -1.77
N PRO A 155 -6.35 20.08 -2.93
CA PRO A 155 -4.97 20.48 -3.23
C PRO A 155 -4.45 21.61 -2.32
N ASP A 156 -5.33 22.45 -1.77
CA ASP A 156 -4.96 23.47 -0.79
C ASP A 156 -4.49 22.85 0.54
N GLU A 157 -5.15 21.78 0.99
CA GLU A 157 -4.74 21.02 2.18
C GLU A 157 -3.32 20.47 1.99
N ALA A 158 -3.02 19.93 0.80
CA ALA A 158 -1.70 19.43 0.45
C ALA A 158 -0.63 20.54 0.49
N ALA A 159 -0.94 21.73 -0.03
CA ALA A 159 -0.03 22.87 0.01
C ALA A 159 0.25 23.34 1.44
N ARG A 160 -0.79 23.43 2.29
CA ARG A 160 -0.67 23.83 3.70
C ARG A 160 0.12 22.83 4.53
N LEU A 161 -0.19 21.54 4.37
CA LEU A 161 0.56 20.46 5.02
C LEU A 161 2.03 20.45 4.57
N THR A 162 2.28 20.53 3.25
CA THR A 162 3.64 20.58 2.71
C THR A 162 4.43 21.77 3.25
N GLY A 163 3.81 22.96 3.31
CA GLY A 163 4.43 24.17 3.84
C GLY A 163 4.77 24.07 5.34
N HIS A 164 3.89 23.46 6.14
CA HIS A 164 4.10 23.32 7.57
C HIS A 164 5.22 22.32 7.93
N TYR A 165 5.31 21.19 7.22
CA TYR A 165 6.31 20.16 7.53
C TYR A 165 7.60 20.27 6.73
N GLY A 166 7.67 21.18 5.75
CA GLY A 166 8.85 21.34 4.88
C GLY A 166 9.19 20.08 4.06
N SER A 167 8.21 19.20 3.87
CA SER A 167 8.33 17.93 3.15
C SER A 167 7.09 17.73 2.29
N LYS A 168 7.24 17.09 1.13
CA LYS A 168 6.11 16.86 0.22
C LYS A 168 5.03 16.02 0.91
N VAL A 169 3.83 16.59 0.97
CA VAL A 169 2.62 15.90 1.42
C VAL A 169 1.62 15.90 0.26
N VAL A 170 1.23 14.71 -0.17
CA VAL A 170 0.10 14.51 -1.09
C VAL A 170 -1.14 14.27 -0.24
N VAL A 171 -2.26 14.86 -0.63
CA VAL A 171 -3.53 14.62 0.05
C VAL A 171 -4.42 13.80 -0.86
N GLU A 172 -4.95 12.72 -0.31
CA GLU A 172 -5.89 11.82 -0.96
C GLU A 172 -7.24 11.88 -0.24
N ARG A 173 -8.32 11.74 -1.02
CA ARG A 173 -9.65 11.65 -0.43
C ARG A 173 -9.81 10.29 0.26
N GLY A 174 -9.87 10.30 1.59
CA GLY A 174 -10.15 9.12 2.40
C GLY A 174 -11.55 9.15 2.97
N SER A 175 -12.23 8.00 2.98
CA SER A 175 -13.44 7.83 3.77
C SER A 175 -13.08 7.86 5.26
N PRO A 176 -13.85 8.54 6.12
CA PRO A 176 -13.65 8.44 7.56
C PRO A 176 -13.86 6.99 7.98
N VAL A 177 -12.81 6.34 8.49
CA VAL A 177 -12.95 5.11 9.24
C VAL A 177 -13.55 5.51 10.58
N PRO A 178 -14.78 5.08 10.94
CA PRO A 178 -15.28 5.34 12.28
C PRO A 178 -14.32 4.68 13.26
N ALA A 179 -13.80 5.46 14.21
CA ALA A 179 -13.16 4.90 15.38
C ALA A 179 -14.19 3.96 16.02
N VAL A 180 -13.90 2.66 16.07
CA VAL A 180 -14.72 1.69 16.82
C VAL A 180 -14.48 1.98 18.30
N GLY A 181 -15.07 3.08 18.78
CA GLY A 181 -15.36 3.32 20.18
C GLY A 181 -16.55 2.46 20.56
N GLY A 182 -16.34 1.15 20.59
CA GLY A 182 -17.28 0.23 21.20
C GLY A 182 -17.32 0.52 22.70
N LEU A 183 -18.26 1.36 23.11
CA LEU A 183 -18.71 1.40 24.49
C LEU A 183 -19.30 0.01 24.79
N VAL A 184 -18.47 -0.89 25.31
CA VAL A 184 -18.95 -2.12 25.93
C VAL A 184 -19.71 -1.68 27.17
N VAL A 185 -21.02 -1.54 27.04
CA VAL A 185 -21.92 -1.49 28.18
C VAL A 185 -21.98 -2.94 28.69
N PRO A 186 -21.49 -3.26 29.90
CA PRO A 186 -21.71 -4.58 30.45
C PRO A 186 -23.23 -4.81 30.61
N PRO A 187 -23.74 -6.03 30.35
CA PRO A 187 -25.14 -6.32 30.63
C PRO A 187 -25.39 -6.09 32.12
N SER A 188 -26.37 -5.24 32.42
CA SER A 188 -26.90 -5.05 33.78
C SER A 188 -27.14 -6.42 34.41
N ALA A 189 -26.42 -6.71 35.48
CA ALA A 189 -26.76 -7.81 36.36
C ALA A 189 -28.08 -7.45 37.03
N SER A 190 -29.20 -7.86 36.41
CA SER A 190 -30.48 -7.92 37.10
C SER A 190 -30.35 -8.95 38.20
N GLY A 191 -30.20 -8.47 39.42
CA GLY A 191 -30.23 -9.27 40.63
C GLY A 191 -31.62 -9.87 40.86
N GLN A 192 -31.58 -11.12 41.32
CA GLN A 192 -32.41 -11.77 42.34
C GLN A 192 -33.92 -11.46 42.41
N GLY A 193 -34.69 -12.56 42.34
CA GLY A 193 -36.04 -12.74 42.84
C GLY A 193 -36.41 -14.21 42.78
#